data_AF-A0A2E4EG57-F1
#
_entry.id   AF-A0A2E4EG57-F1
#
_cell.length_a   1.000
_cell.length_b   1.000
_cell.length_c   1.000
_cell.angle_alpha   90.00
_cell.angle_beta   90.00
_cell.angle_gamma   90.00
#
_symmetry.space_group_name_H-M   'P 1'
#
loop_
_entity.id
_entity.type
_entity.pdbx_description
1 polymer ?
#
loop_
_entity_poly.entity_id
_entity_poly.type
_entity_poly.pdbx_seq_one_letter_code
_entity_poly.pdbx_strand_id
1 'polypeptide(L)'
;MLNGLLDHSVVEVSVIDIDQKDGTIYLDAREQNEYKVSHIEGAIWVGYDHFQKDSLKSINKDQKIVVYCSVGYRSEKIAEKLIKMGYTDVANLYGGLFEWSNQKLPLVCGDSNKPTIKIHPYNALWGQWITYGEKVYE
;
A
#
# COMPACT_ATOMS: atom_id res chain seq x y z
N MET A 1 9.35 7.55 15.63
CA MET A 1 9.26 8.22 14.31
C MET A 1 9.29 7.12 13.25
N LEU A 2 8.56 7.26 12.13
CA LEU A 2 8.44 6.20 11.11
C LEU A 2 9.80 5.68 10.61
N ASN A 3 10.79 6.57 10.51
CA ASN A 3 12.18 6.27 10.15
C ASN A 3 12.91 5.29 11.07
N GLY A 4 12.39 5.01 12.27
CA GLY A 4 12.95 3.98 13.16
C GLY A 4 12.21 2.64 13.07
N LEU A 5 11.13 2.57 12.28
CA LEU A 5 10.31 1.38 12.08
C LEU A 5 10.71 0.62 10.81
N LEU A 6 11.18 1.34 9.79
CA LEU A 6 11.56 0.78 8.49
C LEU A 6 13.06 0.45 8.48
N ASP A 7 13.43 -0.61 7.76
CA ASP A 7 14.82 -1.00 7.58
C ASP A 7 15.51 -0.20 6.46
N HIS A 8 14.74 0.50 5.64
CA HIS A 8 15.18 1.23 4.45
C HIS A 8 15.98 0.34 3.47
N SER A 9 15.55 -0.92 3.35
CA SER A 9 16.26 -1.97 2.61
C SER A 9 15.94 -2.00 1.11
N VAL A 10 14.92 -1.25 0.70
CA VAL A 10 14.43 -1.13 -0.68
C VAL A 10 14.28 0.33 -1.05
N VAL A 11 14.15 0.62 -2.35
CA VAL A 11 13.84 1.98 -2.82
C VAL A 11 12.52 2.43 -2.22
N GLU A 12 12.50 3.63 -1.65
CA GLU A 12 11.30 4.26 -1.12
C GLU A 12 10.85 5.38 -2.05
N VAL A 13 9.54 5.48 -2.25
CA VAL A 13 8.91 6.60 -2.95
C VAL A 13 8.00 7.34 -2.00
N SER A 14 8.00 8.67 -2.08
CA SER A 14 7.09 9.50 -1.31
C SER A 14 5.73 9.57 -2.02
N VAL A 15 4.66 9.78 -1.25
CA VAL A 15 3.30 9.96 -1.80
C VAL A 15 3.23 11.15 -2.76
N ILE A 16 3.97 12.24 -2.49
CA ILE A 16 3.92 13.46 -3.28
C ILE A 16 4.67 13.36 -4.61
N ASP A 17 5.61 12.42 -4.73
CA ASP A 17 6.42 12.22 -5.94
C ASP A 17 5.80 11.19 -6.90
N ILE A 18 4.66 10.61 -6.54
CA ILE A 18 3.95 9.63 -7.37
C ILE A 18 3.12 10.32 -8.46
N ASP A 19 3.38 9.93 -9.70
CA ASP A 19 2.45 10.16 -10.81
C ASP A 19 1.44 9.02 -10.90
N GLN A 20 0.16 9.31 -10.66
CA GLN A 20 -0.91 8.30 -10.74
C GLN A 20 -1.22 7.85 -12.18
N LYS A 21 -0.62 8.49 -13.20
CA LYS A 21 -0.90 8.22 -14.63
C LYS A 21 0.20 7.47 -15.36
N ASP A 22 1.27 7.07 -14.67
CA ASP A 22 2.45 6.47 -15.31
C ASP A 22 2.35 4.95 -15.53
N GLY A 23 1.20 4.34 -15.22
CA GLY A 23 1.00 2.90 -15.34
C GLY A 23 1.62 2.08 -14.21
N THR A 24 2.02 2.71 -13.09
CA THR A 24 2.47 2.02 -11.87
C THR A 24 1.45 0.99 -11.40
N ILE A 25 1.94 -0.20 -11.05
CA ILE A 25 1.14 -1.24 -10.40
C ILE A 25 1.24 -1.08 -8.89
N TYR A 26 0.11 -0.87 -8.24
CA TYR A 26 0.04 -0.81 -6.79
C TYR A 26 -0.27 -2.17 -6.19
N LEU A 27 0.53 -2.60 -5.21
CA LEU A 27 0.28 -3.81 -4.45
C LEU A 27 -0.06 -3.48 -3.00
N ASP A 28 -1.21 -3.94 -2.53
CA ASP A 28 -1.64 -3.75 -1.16
C ASP A 28 -1.26 -4.96 -0.28
N ALA A 29 -0.33 -4.72 0.64
CA ALA A 29 0.17 -5.69 1.60
C ALA A 29 -0.58 -5.67 2.94
N ARG A 30 -1.74 -5.02 3.06
CA ARG A 30 -2.56 -5.04 4.28
C ARG A 30 -3.43 -6.28 4.34
N GLU A 31 -4.07 -6.52 5.49
CA GLU A 31 -5.04 -7.60 5.61
C GLU A 31 -6.31 -7.31 4.81
N GLN A 32 -7.05 -8.37 4.47
CA GLN A 32 -8.16 -8.26 3.53
C GLN A 32 -9.29 -7.34 4.00
N ASN A 33 -9.55 -7.30 5.31
CA ASN A 33 -10.53 -6.37 5.89
C ASN A 33 -10.09 -4.90 5.72
N GLU A 34 -8.81 -4.60 5.92
CA GLU A 34 -8.25 -3.26 5.71
C GLU A 34 -8.35 -2.81 4.24
N TYR A 35 -8.09 -3.73 3.31
CA TYR A 35 -8.23 -3.51 1.87
C TYR A 35 -9.69 -3.24 1.47
N LYS A 36 -10.64 -4.00 2.03
CA LYS A 36 -12.08 -3.85 1.74
C LYS A 36 -12.64 -2.50 2.19
N VAL A 37 -12.17 -1.96 3.32
CA VAL A 37 -12.54 -0.62 3.81
C VAL A 37 -12.18 0.44 2.77
N SER A 38 -10.95 0.38 2.25
CA SER A 38 -10.43 1.35 1.28
C SER A 38 -9.11 0.87 0.69
N HIS A 39 -8.81 1.19 -0.55
CA HIS A 39 -7.50 0.98 -1.20
C HIS A 39 -7.26 2.01 -2.30
N ILE A 40 -6.02 2.10 -2.80
CA ILE A 40 -5.68 2.88 -4.00
C ILE A 40 -6.40 2.25 -5.20
N GLU A 41 -6.99 3.09 -6.06
CA GLU A 41 -7.69 2.62 -7.26
C GLU A 41 -6.79 1.76 -8.14
N GLY A 42 -7.29 0.59 -8.56
CA GLY A 42 -6.52 -0.36 -9.38
C GLY A 42 -5.46 -1.16 -8.63
N ALA A 43 -5.31 -0.99 -7.30
CA ALA A 43 -4.40 -1.79 -6.52
C ALA A 43 -4.77 -3.28 -6.53
N ILE A 44 -3.75 -4.14 -6.51
CA ILE A 44 -3.91 -5.59 -6.39
C ILE A 44 -3.62 -5.97 -4.94
N TRP A 45 -4.60 -6.60 -4.28
CA TRP A 45 -4.39 -7.13 -2.94
C TRP A 45 -3.49 -8.37 -2.98
N VAL A 46 -2.40 -8.31 -2.20
CA VAL A 46 -1.44 -9.41 -2.06
C VAL A 46 -1.31 -9.93 -0.63
N GLY A 47 -1.73 -9.16 0.37
CA GLY A 47 -1.65 -9.55 1.78
C GLY A 47 -0.22 -9.61 2.32
N TYR A 48 -0.08 -9.71 3.65
CA TYR A 48 1.22 -9.81 4.32
C TYR A 48 1.49 -11.18 4.93
N ASP A 49 0.68 -11.59 5.91
CA ASP A 49 0.84 -12.87 6.61
C ASP A 49 0.62 -14.05 5.65
N HIS A 50 -0.42 -13.92 4.81
CA HIS A 50 -0.78 -14.88 3.77
C HIS A 50 -0.53 -14.29 2.38
N PHE A 51 0.74 -14.06 2.05
CA PHE A 51 1.15 -13.47 0.77
C PHE A 51 0.65 -14.26 -0.45
N GLN A 52 -0.25 -13.65 -1.22
CA GLN A 52 -0.92 -14.21 -2.39
C GLN A 52 -0.03 -14.09 -3.65
N LYS A 53 0.98 -14.95 -3.76
CA LYS A 53 1.89 -14.98 -4.94
C LYS A 53 1.15 -15.12 -6.27
N ASP A 54 0.01 -15.80 -6.27
CA ASP A 54 -0.79 -16.04 -7.46
C ASP A 54 -1.40 -14.75 -8.04
N SER A 55 -1.60 -13.71 -7.23
CA SER A 55 -2.04 -12.38 -7.69
C SER A 55 -1.02 -11.70 -8.61
N LEU A 56 0.22 -12.20 -8.66
CA LEU A 56 1.31 -11.61 -9.45
C LEU A 56 1.46 -12.22 -10.85
N LYS A 57 0.69 -13.27 -11.20
CA LYS A 57 0.88 -14.05 -12.43
C LYS A 57 0.81 -13.22 -13.72
N SER A 58 0.05 -12.13 -13.72
CA SER A 58 -0.10 -11.22 -14.86
C SER A 58 0.87 -10.04 -14.85
N ILE A 59 1.76 -9.96 -13.86
CA ILE A 59 2.69 -8.83 -13.70
C ILE A 59 4.08 -9.26 -14.20
N ASN A 60 4.56 -8.59 -15.24
CA ASN A 60 5.90 -8.81 -15.77
C ASN A 60 6.96 -8.32 -14.78
N LYS A 61 8.15 -8.92 -14.85
CA LYS A 61 9.23 -8.67 -13.89
C LYS A 61 9.84 -7.27 -13.96
N ASP A 62 9.70 -6.61 -15.10
CA ASP A 62 10.23 -5.30 -15.42
C ASP A 62 9.21 -4.16 -15.23
N GLN A 63 7.96 -4.47 -14.88
CA GLN A 63 6.95 -3.44 -14.61
C GLN A 63 7.24 -2.72 -13.30
N LYS A 64 6.99 -1.41 -13.30
CA LYS A 64 7.06 -0.56 -12.10
C LYS A 64 5.99 -0.97 -11.10
N ILE A 65 6.44 -1.38 -9.91
CA ILE A 65 5.60 -1.81 -8.80
C ILE A 65 5.84 -0.91 -7.59
N VAL A 66 4.77 -0.37 -7.02
CA VAL A 66 4.78 0.30 -5.72
C VAL A 66 3.98 -0.54 -4.73
N VAL A 67 4.65 -1.04 -3.70
CA VAL A 67 4.00 -1.79 -2.63
C VAL A 67 3.68 -0.83 -1.49
N TYR A 68 2.48 -0.94 -0.94
CA TYR A 68 2.08 -0.17 0.22
C TYR A 68 1.39 -1.02 1.27
N CYS A 69 1.45 -0.55 2.50
CA CYS A 69 0.61 -1.03 3.59
C CYS A 69 0.03 0.18 4.33
N SER A 70 -0.23 0.07 5.63
CA SER A 70 -0.73 1.22 6.41
C SER A 70 0.30 2.35 6.49
N VAL A 71 1.56 2.03 6.81
CA VAL A 71 2.62 3.01 7.10
C VAL A 71 3.97 2.76 6.40
N GLY A 72 4.15 1.62 5.73
CA GLY A 72 5.39 1.26 5.01
C GLY A 72 6.09 -0.02 5.49
N TYR A 73 5.81 -0.50 6.70
CA TYR A 73 6.54 -1.62 7.32
C TYR A 73 6.30 -2.98 6.63
N ARG A 74 5.03 -3.40 6.51
CA ARG A 74 4.67 -4.67 5.86
C ARG A 74 5.03 -4.67 4.38
N SER A 75 4.86 -3.52 3.73
CA SER A 75 5.13 -3.35 2.31
C SER A 75 6.61 -3.39 1.97
N GLU A 76 7.50 -2.89 2.83
CA GLU A 76 8.95 -3.09 2.69
C GLU A 76 9.30 -4.58 2.62
N LYS A 77 8.76 -5.38 3.53
CA LYS A 77 9.01 -6.83 3.56
C LYS A 77 8.42 -7.57 2.35
N ILE A 78 7.31 -7.09 1.81
CA ILE A 78 6.78 -7.63 0.54
C ILE A 78 7.64 -7.19 -0.65
N ALA A 79 8.11 -5.95 -0.69
CA ALA A 79 9.01 -5.44 -1.73
C ALA A 79 10.32 -6.26 -1.76
N GLU A 80 10.92 -6.53 -0.60
CA GLU A 80 12.09 -7.41 -0.48
C GLU A 80 11.82 -8.81 -1.07
N LYS A 81 10.63 -9.39 -0.82
CA LYS A 81 10.23 -10.69 -1.39
C LYS A 81 10.08 -10.61 -2.91
N LEU A 82 9.50 -9.55 -3.45
CA LEU A 82 9.35 -9.35 -4.88
C LEU A 82 10.71 -9.24 -5.59
N ILE A 83 11.64 -8.48 -5.03
CA ILE A 83 13.01 -8.38 -5.55
C ILE A 83 13.69 -9.75 -5.57
N LYS A 84 13.56 -10.53 -4.47
CA LYS A 84 14.06 -11.93 -4.43
C LYS A 84 13.38 -12.85 -5.43
N MET A 85 12.15 -12.54 -5.84
CA MET A 85 11.41 -13.23 -6.90
C MET A 85 11.74 -12.72 -8.32
N GLY A 86 12.71 -11.81 -8.45
CA GLY A 86 13.23 -11.32 -9.73
C GLY A 86 12.50 -10.11 -10.31
N TYR A 87 11.63 -9.43 -9.56
CA TYR A 87 11.08 -8.13 -10.00
C TYR A 87 12.16 -7.05 -9.88
N THR A 88 12.33 -6.24 -10.92
CA THR A 88 13.47 -5.33 -11.06
C THR A 88 13.16 -3.86 -10.77
N ASP A 89 11.88 -3.46 -10.83
CA ASP A 89 11.43 -2.09 -10.55
C ASP A 89 10.37 -2.12 -9.45
N VAL A 90 10.81 -2.20 -8.19
CA VAL A 90 9.96 -2.33 -7.01
C VAL A 90 10.33 -1.26 -5.99
N ALA A 91 9.35 -0.49 -5.54
CA ALA A 91 9.49 0.50 -4.48
C ALA A 91 8.48 0.29 -3.33
N ASN A 92 8.86 0.74 -2.14
CA ASN A 92 7.98 0.83 -0.97
C ASN A 92 7.38 2.24 -0.88
N LEU A 93 6.07 2.34 -0.68
CA LEU A 93 5.40 3.62 -0.45
C LEU A 93 5.65 4.10 0.98
N TYR A 94 6.51 5.12 1.13
CA TYR A 94 6.80 5.70 2.43
C TYR A 94 5.55 6.38 3.01
N GLY A 95 5.20 6.05 4.25
CA GLY A 95 3.98 6.52 4.91
C GLY A 95 2.71 5.75 4.53
N GLY A 96 2.79 4.85 3.54
CA GLY A 96 1.72 3.94 3.15
C GLY A 96 0.38 4.64 2.83
N LEU A 97 -0.72 3.92 3.03
CA LEU A 97 -2.06 4.44 2.76
C LEU A 97 -2.46 5.56 3.72
N PHE A 98 -1.86 5.63 4.92
CA PHE A 98 -2.16 6.70 5.85
C PHE A 98 -1.70 8.04 5.28
N GLU A 99 -0.47 8.09 4.76
CA GLU A 99 0.04 9.30 4.13
C GLU A 99 -0.70 9.61 2.82
N TRP A 100 -1.04 8.59 2.03
CA TRP A 100 -1.90 8.75 0.85
C TRP A 100 -3.22 9.46 1.20
N SER A 101 -3.88 9.02 2.27
CA SER A 101 -5.11 9.65 2.75
C SER A 101 -4.86 11.04 3.30
N ASN A 102 -3.78 11.27 4.06
CA ASN A 102 -3.41 12.60 4.57
C ASN A 102 -3.22 13.63 3.45
N GLN A 103 -2.71 13.20 2.29
CA GLN A 103 -2.59 14.01 1.07
C GLN A 103 -3.90 14.17 0.30
N LYS A 104 -5.02 13.65 0.84
CA LYS A 104 -6.38 13.70 0.28
C LYS A 104 -6.48 13.08 -1.12
N LEU A 105 -5.61 12.12 -1.41
CA LEU A 105 -5.62 11.42 -2.68
C LEU A 105 -6.81 10.44 -2.74
N PRO A 106 -7.30 10.12 -3.95
CA PRO A 106 -8.47 9.26 -4.12
C PRO A 106 -8.26 7.87 -3.50
N LEU A 107 -9.31 7.40 -2.82
CA LEU A 107 -9.43 6.03 -2.32
C LEU A 107 -10.74 5.44 -2.83
N VAL A 108 -10.77 4.13 -3.00
CA VAL A 108 -11.97 3.38 -3.37
C VAL A 108 -12.24 2.26 -2.38
N CYS A 109 -13.50 1.84 -2.22
CA CYS A 109 -13.88 0.74 -1.33
C CYS A 109 -14.52 -0.45 -2.08
N GLY A 110 -14.21 -1.65 -1.58
CA GLY A 110 -14.73 -2.93 -2.08
C GLY A 110 -14.46 -3.18 -3.57
N ASP A 111 -15.08 -4.23 -4.11
CA ASP A 111 -14.87 -4.64 -5.51
C ASP A 111 -15.53 -3.69 -6.52
N SER A 112 -16.44 -2.82 -6.06
CA SER A 112 -17.17 -1.87 -6.91
C SER A 112 -16.40 -0.57 -7.19
N ASN A 113 -15.18 -0.41 -6.68
CA ASN A 113 -14.35 0.79 -6.80
C ASN A 113 -15.10 2.10 -6.50
N LYS A 114 -15.98 2.10 -5.49
CA LYS A 114 -16.73 3.29 -5.11
C LYS A 114 -15.80 4.26 -4.39
N PRO A 115 -15.76 5.56 -4.78
CA PRO A 115 -14.96 6.56 -4.06
C PRO A 115 -15.31 6.60 -2.58
N THR A 116 -14.29 6.70 -1.72
CA THR A 116 -14.44 6.74 -0.27
C THR A 116 -13.37 7.62 0.36
N ILE A 117 -13.63 8.07 1.59
CA ILE A 117 -12.60 8.65 2.49
C ILE A 117 -12.38 7.77 3.71
N LYS A 118 -13.02 6.59 3.77
CA LYS A 118 -12.84 5.64 4.86
C LYS A 118 -11.41 5.11 4.85
N ILE A 119 -10.88 4.81 6.03
CA ILE A 119 -9.55 4.25 6.18
C ILE A 119 -9.49 3.35 7.40
N HIS A 120 -8.94 2.15 7.21
CA HIS A 120 -8.75 1.22 8.31
C HIS A 120 -7.45 1.55 9.07
N PRO A 121 -7.51 1.94 10.36
CA PRO A 121 -6.37 2.42 11.12
C PRO A 121 -5.49 1.31 11.70
N TYR A 122 -5.80 0.04 11.41
CA TYR A 122 -5.25 -1.16 12.04
C TYR A 122 -5.61 -1.29 13.53
N ASN A 123 -5.27 -0.29 14.35
CA ASN A 123 -5.76 -0.15 15.72
C ASN A 123 -5.76 1.33 16.17
N ALA A 124 -6.25 1.60 17.39
CA ALA A 124 -6.43 2.97 17.88
C ALA A 124 -5.11 3.75 18.03
N LEU A 125 -3.99 3.07 18.31
CA LEU A 125 -2.69 3.71 18.45
C LEU A 125 -2.19 4.22 17.10
N TRP A 126 -2.23 3.36 16.08
CA TRP A 126 -1.82 3.71 14.71
C TRP A 126 -2.78 4.73 14.08
N GLY A 127 -4.07 4.67 14.43
CA GLY A 127 -5.06 5.63 13.97
C GLY A 127 -4.74 7.08 14.32
N GLN A 128 -3.88 7.36 15.29
CA GLN A 128 -3.45 8.74 15.62
C GLN A 128 -2.66 9.41 14.49
N TRP A 129 -2.07 8.62 13.58
CA TRP A 129 -1.22 9.13 12.49
C TRP A 129 -2.03 9.50 11.23
N ILE A 130 -3.33 9.20 11.25
CA ILE A 130 -4.29 9.55 10.21
C ILE A 130 -4.90 10.90 10.56
N THR A 131 -4.59 11.91 9.75
CA THR A 131 -5.06 13.30 9.85
C THR A 131 -6.20 13.63 8.89
N TYR A 132 -6.46 12.78 7.90
CA TYR A 132 -7.59 12.89 6.98
C TYR A 132 -8.25 11.52 6.74
N GLY A 133 -9.56 11.52 6.54
CA GLY A 133 -10.36 10.31 6.33
C GLY A 133 -11.22 9.88 7.54
N GLU A 134 -12.22 9.05 7.27
CA GLU A 134 -13.12 8.45 8.27
C GLU A 134 -12.53 7.13 8.77
N LYS A 135 -12.14 7.06 10.05
CA LYS A 135 -11.51 5.86 10.61
C LYS A 135 -12.55 4.77 10.83
N VAL A 136 -12.34 3.60 10.23
CA VAL A 136 -13.22 2.42 10.37
C VAL A 136 -12.40 1.26 10.90
N TYR A 137 -12.77 0.72 12.06
CA TYR A 137 -12.03 -0.34 12.77
C TYR A 137 -12.60 -1.74 12.55
N GLU A 138 -13.67 -1.85 11.77
CA GLU A 138 -14.38 -3.08 11.44
C GLU A 138 -13.79 -3.77 10.20
#